data_AF-A0AAU8X3I8-F1
#
_entry.id   AF-A0AAU8X3I8-F1
#
_cell.length_a   1.000
_cell.length_b   1.000
_cell.length_c   1.000
_cell.angle_alpha   90.00
_cell.angle_beta   90.00
_cell.angle_gamma   90.00
#
_symmetry.space_group_name_H-M   'P 1'
#
loop_
_entity.id
_entity.type
_entity.pdbx_description
1 polymer ?
#
loop_
_entity_poly.entity_id
_entity_poly.type
_entity_poly.pdbx_seq_one_letter_code
_entity_poly.pdbx_strand_id
1 'polypeptide(L)'
;MKLYFVLVAPARAPNVGAAARAMKTMGFDAMRLVASRVHEEEEASWVAHGAQDILTNAEAFDTLPEALADMDLVIATTARQRGRYQHYLTPGEIREQIRAKPSLGKVAIVFGCEESGLSNEQLAHADLLSYLPLKVSYPSLNLGQAIMLYAYEMSQLLDEPQAIAENFDNAGQVRVLKHKTAEILGELGVSQDEKLHQWVMDRVPMLPQRDLNMLHLLCKDLARKLGKEV
;
A
#
# COMPACT_ATOMS: atom_id res chain seq x y z
N MET A 1 6.43 -10.12 -8.83
CA MET A 1 5.77 -8.99 -8.15
C MET A 1 6.61 -7.72 -8.34
N LYS A 2 5.99 -6.55 -8.51
CA LYS A 2 6.64 -5.22 -8.55
C LYS A 2 6.12 -4.34 -7.41
N LEU A 3 7.02 -3.66 -6.71
CA LEU A 3 6.72 -2.75 -5.60
C LEU A 3 6.82 -1.30 -6.06
N TYR A 4 5.75 -0.54 -5.85
CA TYR A 4 5.64 0.87 -6.20
C TYR A 4 5.70 1.75 -4.95
N PHE A 5 6.58 2.74 -4.98
CA PHE A 5 6.68 3.77 -3.94
C PHE A 5 5.89 4.98 -4.40
N VAL A 6 4.74 5.24 -3.76
CA VAL A 6 3.80 6.29 -4.15
C VAL A 6 3.94 7.46 -3.19
N LEU A 7 4.38 8.62 -3.69
CA LEU A 7 4.58 9.83 -2.89
C LEU A 7 3.46 10.81 -3.18
N VAL A 8 2.67 11.14 -2.16
CA VAL A 8 1.47 11.97 -2.29
C VAL A 8 1.76 13.40 -1.86
N ALA A 9 1.59 14.31 -2.83
CA ALA A 9 1.84 15.74 -2.69
C ALA A 9 3.19 16.09 -2.02
N PRO A 10 4.33 15.46 -2.40
CA PRO A 10 5.62 15.84 -1.85
C PRO A 10 5.90 17.31 -2.18
N ALA A 11 6.33 18.06 -1.17
CA ALA A 11 6.47 19.51 -1.27
C ALA A 11 7.87 19.97 -1.65
N ARG A 12 8.91 19.14 -1.41
CA ARG A 12 10.31 19.54 -1.58
C ARG A 12 11.07 18.61 -2.52
N ALA A 13 11.55 19.14 -3.63
CA ALA A 13 12.39 18.42 -4.60
C ALA A 13 13.57 17.66 -3.97
N PRO A 14 14.36 18.21 -3.02
CA PRO A 14 15.42 17.47 -2.34
C PRO A 14 14.96 16.18 -1.66
N ASN A 15 13.74 16.14 -1.12
CA ASN A 15 13.22 14.95 -0.45
C ASN A 15 12.84 13.86 -1.45
N VAL A 16 12.34 14.23 -2.63
CA VAL A 16 12.06 13.29 -3.70
C VAL A 16 13.37 12.73 -4.29
N GLY A 17 14.39 13.58 -4.45
CA GLY A 17 15.74 13.13 -4.79
C GLY A 17 16.30 12.13 -3.77
N ALA A 18 16.18 12.43 -2.48
CA ALA A 18 16.61 11.51 -1.41
C ALA A 18 15.81 10.19 -1.42
N ALA A 19 14.51 10.25 -1.71
CA ALA A 19 13.66 9.08 -1.87
C ALA A 19 14.10 8.20 -3.05
N ALA A 20 14.36 8.80 -4.22
CA ALA A 20 14.90 8.08 -5.38
C ALA A 20 16.22 7.39 -5.04
N ARG A 21 17.14 8.10 -4.39
CA ARG A 21 18.41 7.52 -3.95
C ARG A 21 18.21 6.33 -3.00
N ALA A 22 17.32 6.47 -2.02
CA ALA A 22 16.99 5.40 -1.07
C ALA A 22 16.40 4.16 -1.77
N MET A 23 15.46 4.36 -2.69
CA MET A 23 14.87 3.29 -3.51
C MET A 23 15.93 2.55 -4.31
N LYS A 24 16.77 3.28 -5.07
CA LYS A 24 17.81 2.68 -5.89
C LYS A 24 18.83 1.90 -5.07
N THR A 25 19.22 2.44 -3.92
CA THR A 25 20.18 1.80 -3.00
C THR A 25 19.68 0.43 -2.54
N MET A 26 18.36 0.27 -2.42
CA MET A 26 17.71 -0.95 -1.93
C MET A 26 17.12 -1.83 -3.05
N GLY A 27 17.41 -1.51 -4.31
CA GLY A 27 17.01 -2.33 -5.46
C GLY A 27 15.62 -2.05 -6.04
N PHE A 28 15.00 -0.91 -5.72
CA PHE A 28 13.68 -0.53 -6.25
C PHE A 28 13.78 0.57 -7.30
N ASP A 29 12.92 0.51 -8.31
CA ASP A 29 12.92 1.44 -9.45
C ASP A 29 11.56 2.12 -9.72
N ALA A 30 10.48 1.66 -9.09
CA ALA A 30 9.13 2.07 -9.44
C ALA A 30 8.62 3.17 -8.51
N MET A 31 8.71 4.42 -8.97
CA MET A 31 8.21 5.58 -8.26
C MET A 31 6.92 6.09 -8.91
N ARG A 32 5.93 6.45 -8.09
CA ARG A 32 4.77 7.25 -8.53
C ARG A 32 4.67 8.53 -7.72
N LEU A 33 4.37 9.64 -8.39
CA LEU A 33 4.09 10.92 -7.76
C LEU A 33 2.62 11.25 -7.94
N VAL A 34 1.96 11.71 -6.88
CA VAL A 34 0.56 12.15 -6.92
C VAL A 34 0.48 13.62 -6.57
N ALA A 35 -0.25 14.40 -7.35
CA ALA A 35 -0.52 15.82 -7.10
C ALA A 35 0.77 16.66 -6.87
N SER A 36 1.86 16.29 -7.53
CA SER A 36 3.14 17.00 -7.47
C SER A 36 3.98 16.68 -8.69
N ARG A 37 4.83 17.64 -9.08
CA ARG A 37 5.85 17.51 -10.15
C ARG A 37 7.25 17.92 -9.68
N VAL A 38 7.48 18.07 -8.36
CA VAL A 38 8.78 18.51 -7.80
C VAL A 38 9.94 17.56 -8.11
N HIS A 39 9.68 16.36 -8.61
CA HIS A 39 10.70 15.42 -9.08
C HIS A 39 11.40 15.88 -10.37
N GLU A 40 10.79 16.80 -11.13
CA GLU A 40 11.31 17.39 -12.37
C GLU A 40 12.25 18.57 -12.11
N GLU A 41 12.29 19.09 -10.87
CA GLU A 41 13.15 20.19 -10.46
C GLU A 41 14.63 19.76 -10.36
N GLU A 42 15.55 20.70 -10.60
CA GLU A 42 16.99 20.41 -10.66
C GLU A 42 17.53 19.91 -9.30
N GLU A 43 17.00 20.45 -8.21
CA GLU A 43 17.34 20.09 -6.85
C GLU A 43 17.06 18.62 -6.53
N ALA A 44 16.00 18.03 -7.11
CA ALA A 44 15.72 16.61 -6.96
C ALA A 44 16.84 15.77 -7.60
N SER A 45 17.28 16.17 -8.80
CA SER A 45 18.35 15.52 -9.54
C SER A 45 19.70 15.60 -8.81
N TRP A 46 20.02 16.75 -8.21
CA TRP A 46 21.24 16.92 -7.42
C TRP A 46 21.32 15.95 -6.23
N VAL A 47 20.21 15.77 -5.51
CA VAL A 47 20.17 14.90 -4.32
C VAL A 47 20.08 13.42 -4.66
N ALA A 48 19.45 13.07 -5.80
CA ALA A 48 19.30 11.68 -6.24
C ALA A 48 20.64 10.97 -6.48
N HIS A 49 21.70 11.71 -6.83
CA HIS A 49 23.08 11.25 -6.97
C HIS A 49 23.24 9.78 -7.41
N GLY A 50 23.07 9.52 -8.71
CA GLY A 50 23.15 8.19 -9.30
C GLY A 50 21.80 7.50 -9.44
N ALA A 51 20.71 8.08 -8.91
CA ALA A 51 19.33 7.60 -9.04
C ALA A 51 18.43 8.48 -9.91
N GLN A 52 19.00 9.26 -10.84
CA GLN A 52 18.25 10.13 -11.76
C GLN A 52 17.31 9.35 -12.69
N ASP A 53 17.63 8.10 -12.99
CA ASP A 53 16.78 7.18 -13.74
C ASP A 53 15.45 6.90 -13.03
N ILE A 54 15.42 6.83 -11.71
CA ILE A 54 14.16 6.68 -10.97
C ILE A 54 13.29 7.92 -11.10
N LEU A 55 13.89 9.11 -11.03
CA LEU A 55 13.15 10.37 -11.23
C LEU A 55 12.63 10.47 -12.68
N THR A 56 13.46 10.14 -13.66
CA THR A 56 13.12 10.21 -15.08
C THR A 56 12.01 9.25 -15.47
N ASN A 57 12.00 8.06 -14.87
CA ASN A 57 10.99 7.02 -15.13
C ASN A 57 9.80 7.09 -14.17
N ALA A 58 9.73 8.09 -13.28
CA ALA A 58 8.64 8.19 -12.33
C ALA A 58 7.32 8.47 -13.05
N GLU A 59 6.26 7.75 -12.66
CA GLU A 59 4.93 7.98 -13.22
C GLU A 59 4.21 9.05 -12.38
N ALA A 60 3.72 10.11 -13.02
CA ALA A 60 3.06 11.21 -12.34
C ALA A 60 1.54 11.19 -12.58
N PHE A 61 0.76 11.31 -11.52
CA PHE A 61 -0.70 11.28 -11.52
C PHE A 61 -1.26 12.53 -10.85
N ASP A 62 -2.50 12.87 -11.18
CA ASP A 62 -3.18 14.02 -10.59
C ASP A 62 -3.89 13.63 -9.31
N THR A 63 -4.41 12.40 -9.22
CA THR A 63 -5.11 11.90 -8.03
C THR A 63 -4.57 10.57 -7.51
N LEU A 64 -4.78 10.31 -6.21
CA LEU A 64 -4.35 9.06 -5.58
C LEU A 64 -5.11 7.83 -6.14
N PRO A 65 -6.44 7.88 -6.38
CA PRO A 65 -7.15 6.75 -6.99
C PRO A 65 -6.58 6.32 -8.35
N GLU A 66 -6.18 7.27 -9.21
CA GLU A 66 -5.56 6.97 -10.50
C GLU A 66 -4.22 6.24 -10.32
N ALA A 67 -3.39 6.73 -9.41
CA ALA A 67 -2.09 6.13 -9.10
C ALA A 67 -2.17 4.74 -8.45
N LEU A 68 -3.35 4.32 -7.97
CA LEU A 68 -3.58 3.04 -7.30
C LEU A 68 -4.48 2.10 -8.10
N ALA A 69 -5.00 2.52 -9.25
CA ALA A 69 -6.05 1.82 -9.98
C ALA A 69 -5.67 0.36 -10.31
N ASP A 70 -4.40 0.13 -10.67
CA ASP A 70 -3.82 -1.14 -11.07
C ASP A 70 -3.07 -1.89 -9.94
N MET A 71 -3.20 -1.45 -8.68
CA MET A 71 -2.54 -2.09 -7.54
C MET A 71 -3.39 -3.22 -6.94
N ASP A 72 -2.75 -4.37 -6.70
CA ASP A 72 -3.38 -5.53 -6.07
C ASP A 72 -3.50 -5.39 -4.54
N LEU A 73 -2.56 -4.66 -3.95
CA LEU A 73 -2.51 -4.36 -2.51
C LEU A 73 -1.96 -2.95 -2.29
N VAL A 74 -2.67 -2.15 -1.49
CA VAL A 74 -2.26 -0.78 -1.13
C VAL A 74 -1.92 -0.71 0.36
N ILE A 75 -0.70 -0.28 0.68
CA ILE A 75 -0.23 -0.05 2.05
C ILE A 75 -0.06 1.46 2.25
N ALA A 76 -0.74 2.07 3.21
CA ALA A 76 -0.53 3.48 3.56
C ALA A 76 0.31 3.63 4.82
N THR A 77 1.29 4.52 4.78
CA THR A 77 2.19 4.79 5.91
C THR A 77 1.69 5.96 6.75
N THR A 78 1.86 5.88 8.07
CA THR A 78 1.50 6.95 9.00
C THR A 78 2.48 7.01 10.18
N ALA A 79 2.73 8.24 10.66
CA ALA A 79 3.46 8.46 11.91
C ALA A 79 2.59 8.32 13.16
N ARG A 80 1.26 8.28 13.00
CA ARG A 80 0.30 8.25 14.12
C ARG A 80 -0.57 7.01 14.04
N GLN A 81 -0.63 6.26 15.13
CA GLN A 81 -1.68 5.28 15.36
C GLN A 81 -2.93 6.04 15.81
N ARG A 82 -3.92 6.17 14.92
CA ARG A 82 -5.20 6.82 15.20
C ARG A 82 -6.31 5.75 15.24
N GLY A 83 -7.27 5.92 16.14
CA GLY A 83 -8.43 5.03 16.21
C GLY A 83 -8.16 3.73 16.96
N ARG A 84 -9.14 3.32 17.79
CA ARG A 84 -9.02 2.19 18.71
C ARG A 84 -9.16 0.82 18.02
N TYR A 85 -9.47 0.80 16.73
CA TYR A 85 -9.85 -0.41 15.98
C TYR A 85 -9.02 -0.67 14.71
N GLN A 86 -8.19 0.28 14.27
CA GLN A 86 -7.35 0.09 13.09
C GLN A 86 -6.11 -0.75 13.42
N HIS A 87 -5.85 -1.76 12.59
CA HIS A 87 -4.70 -2.62 12.75
C HIS A 87 -3.49 -2.03 12.00
N TYR A 88 -2.48 -1.60 12.75
CA TYR A 88 -1.27 -1.00 12.23
C TYR A 88 -0.13 -2.02 12.22
N LEU A 89 0.54 -2.14 11.07
CA LEU A 89 1.62 -3.10 10.87
C LEU A 89 2.97 -2.39 10.75
N THR A 90 3.99 -2.94 11.39
CA THR A 90 5.39 -2.57 11.14
C THR A 90 5.80 -2.96 9.72
N PRO A 91 6.88 -2.39 9.16
CA PRO A 91 7.38 -2.79 7.84
C PRO A 91 7.67 -4.29 7.74
N GLY A 92 8.20 -4.90 8.81
CA GLY A 92 8.46 -6.34 8.84
C GLY A 92 7.17 -7.16 8.77
N GLU A 93 6.11 -6.75 9.47
CA GLU A 93 4.80 -7.40 9.37
C GLU A 93 4.17 -7.19 7.98
N ILE A 94 4.34 -6.03 7.35
CA ILE A 94 3.94 -5.79 5.96
C ILE A 94 4.65 -6.75 5.02
N ARG A 95 5.95 -6.97 5.19
CA ARG A 95 6.72 -7.94 4.41
C ARG A 95 6.11 -9.34 4.52
N GLU A 96 5.80 -9.79 5.73
CA GLU A 96 5.17 -11.11 5.93
C GLU A 96 3.78 -11.18 5.29
N GLN A 97 3.01 -10.08 5.32
CA GLN A 97 1.71 -10.00 4.64
C GLN A 97 1.82 -10.14 3.11
N ILE A 98 2.87 -9.56 2.53
CA ILE A 98 3.17 -9.69 1.10
C ILE A 98 3.61 -11.13 0.79
N ARG A 99 4.51 -11.72 1.58
CA ARG A 99 4.96 -13.12 1.41
C ARG A 99 3.80 -14.12 1.47
N ALA A 100 2.82 -13.88 2.34
CA ALA A 100 1.66 -14.74 2.49
C ALA A 100 0.69 -14.70 1.28
N LYS A 101 0.95 -13.85 0.28
CA LYS A 101 0.10 -13.61 -0.91
C LYS A 101 0.93 -13.69 -2.20
N PRO A 102 1.37 -14.89 -2.62
CA PRO A 102 2.24 -15.06 -3.79
C PRO A 102 1.58 -14.65 -5.12
N SER A 103 0.25 -14.49 -5.18
CA SER A 103 -0.43 -14.03 -6.40
C SER A 103 -0.41 -12.50 -6.59
N LEU A 104 0.21 -11.73 -5.68
CA LEU A 104 0.34 -10.28 -5.84
C LEU A 104 1.27 -9.95 -7.02
N GLY A 105 0.75 -9.22 -8.00
CA GLY A 105 1.49 -8.69 -9.13
C GLY A 105 2.10 -7.33 -8.82
N LYS A 106 1.28 -6.37 -8.39
CA LYS A 106 1.67 -4.98 -8.10
C LYS A 106 1.23 -4.56 -6.70
N VAL A 107 2.18 -4.04 -5.91
CA VAL A 107 1.93 -3.60 -4.53
C VAL A 107 2.38 -2.15 -4.40
N ALA A 108 1.56 -1.29 -3.80
CA ALA A 108 1.89 0.10 -3.52
C ALA A 108 2.18 0.33 -2.03
N ILE A 109 3.27 1.05 -1.75
CA ILE A 109 3.54 1.64 -0.44
C ILE A 109 3.41 3.16 -0.57
N VAL A 110 2.42 3.72 0.10
CA VAL A 110 2.00 5.12 -0.02
C VAL A 110 2.56 5.95 1.12
N PHE A 111 3.25 7.03 0.76
CA PHE A 111 3.86 8.01 1.65
C PHE A 111 3.19 9.36 1.47
N GLY A 112 2.86 10.03 2.58
CA GLY A 112 2.25 11.36 2.54
C GLY A 112 3.26 12.50 2.50
N CYS A 113 2.72 13.71 2.35
CA CYS A 113 3.46 14.97 2.42
C CYS A 113 4.20 15.11 3.75
N GLU A 114 5.38 15.73 3.74
CA GLU A 114 6.30 15.81 4.87
C GLU A 114 5.74 16.60 6.05
N GLU A 115 4.85 17.56 5.78
CA GLU A 115 4.25 18.43 6.80
C GLU A 115 2.98 17.83 7.40
N SER A 116 2.12 17.26 6.55
CA SER A 116 0.77 16.84 6.93
C SER A 116 0.59 15.32 7.07
N GLY A 117 1.49 14.53 6.49
CA GLY A 117 1.27 13.11 6.23
C GLY A 117 0.09 12.88 5.27
N LEU A 118 -0.49 11.68 5.32
CA LEU A 118 -1.70 11.33 4.56
C LEU A 118 -2.97 11.81 5.28
N SER A 119 -3.92 12.33 4.51
CA SER A 119 -5.26 12.68 5.00
C SER A 119 -6.06 11.41 5.34
N ASN A 120 -7.13 11.54 6.12
CA ASN A 120 -8.01 10.40 6.41
C ASN A 120 -8.66 9.83 5.13
N GLU A 121 -8.97 10.70 4.17
CA GLU A 121 -9.49 10.30 2.85
C GLU A 121 -8.46 9.48 2.07
N GLN A 122 -7.19 9.90 2.09
CA GLN A 122 -6.10 9.15 1.46
C GLN A 122 -5.84 7.80 2.15
N LEU A 123 -5.90 7.76 3.49
CA LEU A 123 -5.78 6.52 4.26
C LEU A 123 -6.93 5.53 3.94
N ALA A 124 -8.12 6.03 3.61
CA ALA A 124 -9.28 5.19 3.28
C ALA A 124 -9.11 4.39 1.97
N HIS A 125 -8.18 4.80 1.10
CA HIS A 125 -7.83 4.05 -0.12
C HIS A 125 -6.89 2.86 0.15
N ALA A 126 -6.39 2.71 1.37
CA ALA A 126 -5.46 1.64 1.72
C ALA A 126 -6.17 0.33 2.09
N ASP A 127 -5.49 -0.78 1.83
CA ASP A 127 -5.87 -2.10 2.33
C ASP A 127 -5.23 -2.39 3.68
N LEU A 128 -3.99 -1.92 3.88
CA LEU A 128 -3.25 -2.07 5.12
C LEU A 128 -2.68 -0.72 5.56
N LEU A 129 -2.62 -0.51 6.87
CA LEU A 129 -1.96 0.64 7.46
C LEU A 129 -0.63 0.20 8.07
N SER A 130 0.41 0.99 7.81
CA SER A 130 1.74 0.74 8.32
C SER A 130 2.30 1.94 9.08
N TYR A 131 3.13 1.66 10.07
CA TYR A 131 3.84 2.66 10.83
C TYR A 131 5.27 2.20 11.13
N LEU A 132 6.17 3.16 11.30
CA LEU A 132 7.52 2.89 11.80
C LEU A 132 7.53 2.99 13.33
N PRO A 133 8.01 1.97 14.06
CA PRO A 133 8.12 2.01 15.52
C PRO A 133 9.28 2.92 15.95
N LEU A 134 9.05 4.23 15.98
CA LEU A 134 10.04 5.21 16.38
C LEU A 134 10.25 5.22 17.90
N LYS A 135 11.48 5.50 18.34
CA LYS A 135 11.82 5.61 19.77
C LYS A 135 11.15 6.81 20.45
N VAL A 136 10.93 7.88 19.67
CA VAL A 136 10.22 9.09 20.07
C VAL A 136 9.25 9.47 18.95
N SER A 137 8.13 10.10 19.28
CA SER A 137 7.10 10.50 18.31
C SER A 137 7.39 11.82 17.60
N TYR A 138 8.39 12.58 18.06
CA TYR A 138 8.81 13.85 17.47
C TYR A 138 10.33 14.06 17.62
N PRO A 139 11.02 14.61 16.60
CA PRO A 139 10.50 14.92 15.26
C PRO A 139 10.17 13.66 14.46
N SER A 140 9.24 13.78 13.50
CA SER A 140 8.97 12.70 12.55
C SER A 140 10.15 12.52 11.60
N LEU A 141 10.25 11.34 11.00
CA LEU A 141 11.24 11.07 9.96
C LEU A 141 11.00 11.95 8.73
N ASN A 142 12.09 12.35 8.09
CA ASN A 142 12.05 12.91 6.75
C ASN A 142 11.55 11.84 5.75
N LEU A 143 10.91 12.27 4.65
CA LEU A 143 10.38 11.38 3.61
C LEU A 143 11.42 10.39 3.07
N GLY A 144 12.63 10.86 2.73
CA GLY A 144 13.71 9.99 2.25
C GLY A 144 14.18 8.98 3.31
N GLN A 145 14.16 9.36 4.60
CA GLN A 145 14.50 8.45 5.70
C GLN A 145 13.43 7.38 5.91
N ALA A 146 12.16 7.76 5.87
CA ALA A 146 11.05 6.80 5.94
C ALA A 146 11.12 5.82 4.76
N ILE A 147 11.28 6.32 3.54
CA ILE A 147 11.41 5.49 2.34
C ILE A 147 12.62 4.56 2.42
N MET A 148 13.77 5.03 2.93
CA MET A 148 14.95 4.18 3.14
C MET A 148 14.66 3.00 4.08
N LEU A 149 13.98 3.22 5.19
CA LEU A 149 13.66 2.15 6.14
C LEU A 149 12.65 1.14 5.57
N TYR A 150 11.63 1.61 4.85
CA TYR A 150 10.70 0.72 4.16
C TYR A 150 11.39 -0.04 3.03
N ALA A 151 12.20 0.64 2.21
CA ALA A 151 12.93 0.00 1.12
C ALA A 151 13.92 -1.05 1.65
N TYR A 152 14.67 -0.75 2.71
CA TYR A 152 15.54 -1.73 3.37
C TYR A 152 14.78 -2.96 3.86
N GLU A 153 13.61 -2.77 4.49
CA GLU A 153 12.84 -3.91 4.97
C GLU A 153 12.28 -4.76 3.82
N MET A 154 11.82 -4.08 2.75
CA MET A 154 11.25 -4.73 1.57
C MET A 154 12.31 -5.37 0.67
N SER A 155 13.58 -4.94 0.70
CA SER A 155 14.61 -5.48 -0.21
C SER A 155 14.82 -6.98 -0.01
N GLN A 156 14.52 -7.50 1.18
CA GLN A 156 14.52 -8.93 1.49
C GLN A 156 13.54 -9.73 0.62
N LEU A 157 12.51 -9.09 0.03
CA LEU A 157 11.60 -9.73 -0.94
C LEU A 157 12.24 -9.93 -2.32
N LEU A 158 13.34 -9.23 -2.62
CA LEU A 158 14.07 -9.35 -3.88
C LEU A 158 15.06 -10.52 -3.86
N ASP A 159 15.58 -10.87 -2.68
CA ASP A 159 16.58 -11.93 -2.47
C ASP A 159 15.95 -13.34 -2.44
N GLU A 160 14.62 -13.42 -2.36
CA GLU A 160 13.91 -14.69 -2.23
C GLU A 160 13.60 -15.30 -3.60
N PRO A 161 13.79 -16.63 -3.76
CA PRO A 161 13.30 -17.33 -4.94
C PRO A 161 11.79 -17.07 -5.04
N GLN A 162 11.37 -16.43 -6.13
CA GLN A 162 9.94 -16.29 -6.39
C GLN A 162 9.34 -17.68 -6.48
N ALA A 163 8.49 -18.04 -5.50
CA ALA A 163 7.68 -19.25 -5.60
C ALA A 163 6.98 -19.18 -6.96
N ILE A 164 7.08 -20.26 -7.74
CA ILE A 164 6.43 -20.33 -9.05
C ILE A 164 4.96 -20.01 -8.82
N ALA A 165 4.54 -18.84 -9.29
CA ALA A 165 3.14 -18.47 -9.26
C ALA A 165 2.46 -19.47 -10.18
N GLU A 166 1.75 -20.45 -9.60
CA GLU A 166 0.66 -21.10 -10.33
C GLU A 166 -0.19 -19.98 -10.93
N ASN A 167 -0.68 -20.13 -12.16
CA ASN A 167 -1.44 -19.10 -12.87
C ASN A 167 -2.70 -18.71 -12.07
N PHE A 168 -2.53 -17.79 -11.13
CA PHE A 168 -3.58 -17.17 -10.35
C PHE A 168 -3.95 -15.91 -11.11
N ASP A 169 -5.03 -15.97 -11.89
CA ASP A 169 -5.69 -14.77 -12.41
C ASP A 169 -6.44 -14.07 -11.25
N ASN A 170 -5.67 -13.54 -10.31
CA ASN A 170 -6.11 -12.99 -9.02
C ASN A 170 -5.73 -11.51 -8.87
N ALA A 171 -5.50 -10.80 -9.98
CA ALA A 171 -5.23 -9.36 -9.93
C ALA A 171 -6.39 -8.64 -9.22
N GLY A 172 -6.06 -7.77 -8.25
CA GLY A 172 -7.02 -7.05 -7.44
C GLY A 172 -7.90 -7.91 -6.53
N GLN A 173 -7.57 -9.19 -6.28
CA GLN A 173 -8.42 -10.11 -5.49
C GLN A 173 -8.78 -9.56 -4.11
N VAL A 174 -7.85 -8.90 -3.42
CA VAL A 174 -8.10 -8.26 -2.11
C VAL A 174 -9.19 -7.19 -2.22
N ARG A 175 -9.08 -6.29 -3.21
CA ARG A 175 -10.05 -5.23 -3.46
C ARG A 175 -11.43 -5.79 -3.81
N VAL A 176 -11.48 -6.78 -4.70
CA VAL A 176 -12.73 -7.46 -5.09
C VAL A 176 -13.39 -8.13 -3.88
N LEU A 177 -12.62 -8.81 -3.03
CA LEU A 177 -13.15 -9.47 -1.84
C LEU A 177 -13.64 -8.49 -0.78
N LYS A 178 -12.93 -7.38 -0.54
CA LYS A 178 -13.42 -6.32 0.34
C LYS A 178 -14.78 -5.80 -0.13
N HIS A 179 -14.91 -5.51 -1.43
CA HIS A 179 -16.18 -5.05 -2.02
C HIS A 179 -17.30 -6.08 -1.84
N LYS A 180 -17.08 -7.34 -2.28
CA LYS A 180 -18.09 -8.41 -2.16
C LYS A 180 -18.50 -8.66 -0.71
N THR A 181 -17.54 -8.59 0.21
CA THR A 181 -17.81 -8.77 1.64
C THR A 181 -18.63 -7.60 2.19
N ALA A 182 -18.31 -6.36 1.83
CA ALA A 182 -19.07 -5.18 2.24
C ALA A 182 -20.52 -5.22 1.73
N GLU A 183 -20.72 -5.63 0.47
CA GLU A 183 -22.07 -5.82 -0.10
C GLU A 183 -22.88 -6.84 0.69
N ILE A 184 -22.30 -8.02 0.98
CA ILE A 184 -22.98 -9.06 1.75
C ILE A 184 -23.30 -8.59 3.17
N LEU A 185 -22.39 -7.90 3.85
CA LEU A 185 -22.64 -7.34 5.18
C LEU A 185 -23.77 -6.29 5.16
N GLY A 186 -23.84 -5.47 4.10
CA GLY A 186 -24.93 -4.53 3.89
C GLY A 186 -26.28 -5.22 3.75
N GLU A 187 -26.38 -6.26 2.93
CA GLU A 187 -27.61 -7.05 2.73
C GLU A 187 -28.07 -7.77 4.00
N LEU A 188 -27.12 -8.24 4.81
CA LEU A 188 -27.42 -8.88 6.10
C LEU A 188 -27.79 -7.88 7.20
N GLY A 189 -27.76 -6.57 6.94
CA GLY A 189 -28.03 -5.52 7.93
C GLY A 189 -26.91 -5.32 8.95
N VAL A 190 -25.75 -5.94 8.74
CA VAL A 190 -24.56 -5.82 9.63
C VAL A 190 -23.90 -4.46 9.49
N SER A 191 -24.16 -3.72 8.41
CA SER A 191 -23.69 -2.34 8.25
C SER A 191 -24.15 -1.38 9.36
N GLN A 192 -25.19 -1.73 10.13
CA GLN A 192 -25.61 -0.95 11.30
C GLN A 192 -24.69 -1.15 12.52
N ASP A 193 -23.86 -2.20 12.53
CA ASP A 193 -22.79 -2.40 13.51
C ASP A 193 -21.46 -1.96 12.89
N GLU A 194 -21.17 -0.66 13.01
CA GLU A 194 -19.97 -0.02 12.47
C GLU A 194 -18.67 -0.70 12.96
N LYS A 195 -18.66 -1.26 14.18
CA LYS A 195 -17.48 -1.93 14.74
C LYS A 195 -17.25 -3.28 14.07
N LEU A 196 -18.30 -4.09 13.92
CA LEU A 196 -18.20 -5.38 13.27
C LEU A 196 -17.84 -5.22 11.79
N HIS A 197 -18.50 -4.29 11.10
CA HIS A 197 -18.19 -3.96 9.71
C HIS A 197 -16.72 -3.54 9.55
N GLN A 198 -16.24 -2.58 10.34
CA GLN A 198 -14.86 -2.13 10.28
C GLN A 198 -13.87 -3.25 10.58
N TRP A 199 -14.14 -4.07 11.60
CA TRP A 199 -13.28 -5.20 11.94
C TRP A 199 -13.15 -6.21 10.80
N VAL A 200 -14.25 -6.55 10.11
CA VAL A 200 -14.19 -7.44 8.95
C VAL A 200 -13.36 -6.80 7.83
N MET A 201 -13.60 -5.53 7.51
CA MET A 201 -12.88 -4.83 6.44
C MET A 201 -11.38 -4.72 6.71
N ASP A 202 -10.97 -4.58 7.97
CA ASP A 202 -9.57 -4.55 8.39
C ASP A 202 -8.91 -5.94 8.37
N ARG A 203 -9.70 -7.02 8.45
CA ARG A 203 -9.21 -8.41 8.51
C ARG A 203 -9.14 -9.11 7.17
N VAL A 204 -10.00 -8.78 6.22
CA VAL A 204 -9.93 -9.37 4.87
C VAL A 204 -8.54 -9.23 4.24
N PRO A 205 -7.87 -8.05 4.26
CA PRO A 205 -6.52 -7.89 3.70
C PRO A 205 -5.43 -8.68 4.43
N MET A 206 -5.68 -9.06 5.69
CA MET A 206 -4.74 -9.81 6.52
C MET A 206 -4.74 -11.31 6.23
N LEU A 207 -5.74 -11.80 5.47
CA LEU A 207 -5.85 -13.22 5.18
C LEU A 207 -4.71 -13.69 4.27
N PRO A 208 -4.10 -14.86 4.53
CA PRO A 208 -3.18 -15.48 3.58
C PRO A 208 -3.91 -15.91 2.31
N GLN A 209 -3.16 -16.19 1.24
CA GLN A 209 -3.73 -16.51 -0.08
C GLN A 209 -4.78 -17.64 -0.06
N ARG A 210 -4.49 -18.71 0.68
CA ARG A 210 -5.42 -19.84 0.84
C ARG A 210 -6.76 -19.39 1.38
N ASP A 211 -6.73 -18.53 2.40
CA ASP A 211 -7.95 -18.11 3.10
C ASP A 211 -8.70 -17.03 2.32
N LEU A 212 -8.00 -16.19 1.52
CA LEU A 212 -8.64 -15.32 0.52
C LEU A 212 -9.43 -16.15 -0.51
N ASN A 213 -8.85 -17.25 -1.01
CA ASN A 213 -9.53 -18.14 -1.93
C ASN A 213 -10.78 -18.80 -1.28
N MET A 214 -10.68 -19.22 -0.02
CA MET A 214 -11.82 -19.78 0.71
C MET A 214 -12.92 -18.73 0.98
N LEU A 215 -12.54 -17.51 1.35
CA LEU A 215 -13.49 -16.42 1.55
C LEU A 215 -14.22 -16.08 0.23
N HIS A 216 -13.52 -16.12 -0.90
CA HIS A 216 -14.14 -15.93 -2.21
C HIS A 216 -15.26 -16.93 -2.48
N LEU A 217 -15.00 -18.22 -2.22
CA LEU A 217 -16.00 -19.29 -2.37
C LEU A 217 -17.18 -19.07 -1.43
N LEU A 218 -16.91 -18.71 -0.16
CA LEU A 218 -17.96 -18.41 0.81
C LEU A 218 -18.83 -17.22 0.37
N CYS A 219 -18.23 -16.11 -0.05
CA CYS A 219 -18.96 -14.95 -0.53
C CYS A 219 -19.83 -15.30 -1.75
N LYS A 220 -19.32 -16.13 -2.68
CA LYS A 220 -20.07 -16.60 -3.85
C LYS A 220 -21.29 -17.42 -3.44
N ASP A 221 -21.16 -18.35 -2.50
CA ASP A 221 -22.27 -19.18 -2.03
C ASP A 221 -23.31 -18.36 -1.24
N LEU A 222 -22.86 -17.41 -0.41
CA LEU A 222 -23.74 -16.48 0.30
C LEU A 222 -24.52 -15.58 -0.66
N ALA A 223 -23.85 -14.99 -1.66
CA ALA A 223 -24.51 -14.15 -2.66
C ALA A 223 -25.59 -14.92 -3.44
N ARG A 224 -25.29 -16.18 -3.83
CA ARG A 224 -26.27 -17.07 -4.48
C ARG A 224 -27.49 -17.32 -3.59
N LYS A 225 -27.29 -17.52 -2.29
CA LYS A 225 -28.39 -17.74 -1.33
C LYS A 225 -29.23 -16.50 -1.08
N LEU A 226 -28.64 -15.31 -1.19
CA LEU A 226 -29.33 -14.02 -1.10
C LEU A 226 -30.05 -13.62 -2.39
N GLY A 227 -30.00 -14.45 -3.44
CA GLY A 227 -30.71 -14.20 -4.70
C GLY A 227 -30.02 -13.20 -5.64
N LYS A 228 -28.71 -12.95 -5.47
CA LYS A 228 -27.93 -12.13 -6.40
C LYS A 228 -27.22 -13.00 -7.44
N GLU A 229 -27.20 -12.55 -8.70
CA GLU A 229 -26.33 -13.12 -9.73
C GLU A 229 -24.86 -12.78 -9.40
N VAL A 230 -23.95 -13.72 -9.71
CA VAL A 230 -22.56 -13.83 -9.22
C VAL A 230 -21.59 -12.83 -9.86
#